data_AF-A0A6P5SWN1-F1
#
_entry.id   AF-A0A6P5SWN1-F1
#
_cell.length_a   1.000
_cell.length_b   1.000
_cell.length_c   1.000
_cell.angle_alpha   90.00
_cell.angle_beta   90.00
_cell.angle_gamma   90.00
#
_symmetry.space_group_name_H-M   'P 1'
#
loop_
_entity.id
_entity.type
_entity.pdbx_description
1 polymer ?
#
loop_
_entity_poly.entity_id
_entity_poly.type
_entity_poly.pdbx_seq_one_letter_code
_entity_poly.pdbx_strand_id
1 'polypeptide(L)'
;MSLNIVLRLKNALENYNPYFIQQRNAAELLSLSSLQKITTALRMFAYGNAADNLDEYVRIGESTALDSLKRFVKAIVATFGDEYLRSPNTKDITRLLAIGDQRHFPRMLGSIDCMH
;
A
#
# COMPACT_ATOMS: atom_id res chain seq x y z
N MET A 1 4.60 -1.18 -10.16
CA MET A 1 4.93 -0.68 -8.80
C MET A 1 6.41 -0.97 -8.53
N SER A 2 7.19 0.00 -8.04
CA SER A 2 8.62 -0.17 -7.77
C SER A 2 8.86 -1.05 -6.52
N LEU A 3 9.86 -1.93 -6.57
CA LEU A 3 10.26 -2.79 -5.45
C LEU A 3 10.60 -1.99 -4.19
N ASN A 4 11.23 -0.82 -4.36
CA ASN A 4 11.59 0.05 -3.24
C ASN A 4 10.36 0.52 -2.45
N ILE A 5 9.27 0.87 -3.16
CA ILE A 5 8.01 1.28 -2.54
C ILE A 5 7.41 0.11 -1.74
N VAL A 6 7.40 -1.10 -2.32
CA VAL A 6 6.88 -2.30 -1.65
C VAL A 6 7.66 -2.60 -0.37
N LEU A 7 8.99 -2.47 -0.38
CA LEU A 7 9.82 -2.70 0.80
C LEU A 7 9.64 -1.63 1.88
N ARG A 8 9.56 -0.34 1.49
CA ARG A 8 9.23 0.76 2.42
C ARG A 8 7.88 0.52 3.09
N LEU A 9 6.89 0.10 2.31
CA LEU A 9 5.55 -0.24 2.79
C LEU A 9 5.58 -1.40 3.77
N LYS A 10 6.23 -2.51 3.42
CA LYS A 10 6.38 -3.68 4.28
C LYS A 10 6.98 -3.30 5.63
N ASN A 11 8.11 -2.60 5.62
CA ASN A 11 8.82 -2.24 6.85
C ASN A 11 7.96 -1.31 7.74
N ALA A 12 7.29 -0.33 7.14
CA ALA A 12 6.37 0.54 7.86
C ALA A 12 5.23 -0.24 8.53
N LEU A 13 4.63 -1.18 7.81
CA LEU A 13 3.49 -1.97 8.31
C LEU A 13 3.90 -2.98 9.39
N GLU A 14 5.05 -3.62 9.26
CA GLU A 14 5.61 -4.52 10.28
C GLU A 14 5.95 -3.76 11.57
N ASN A 15 6.49 -2.55 11.46
CA ASN A 15 6.79 -1.71 12.62
C ASN A 15 5.52 -1.21 13.33
N TYR A 16 4.45 -0.94 12.58
CA TYR A 16 3.19 -0.45 13.14
C TYR A 16 2.33 -1.55 13.76
N ASN A 17 2.22 -2.72 13.11
CA ASN A 17 1.35 -3.80 13.55
C ASN A 17 2.02 -5.18 13.42
N PRO A 18 2.27 -5.89 14.54
CA PRO A 18 2.85 -7.22 14.54
C PRO A 18 2.10 -8.25 13.70
N TYR A 19 0.81 -8.01 13.39
CA TYR A 19 0.04 -8.82 12.45
C TYR A 19 0.74 -9.01 11.10
N PHE A 20 1.48 -8.01 10.61
CA PHE A 20 2.16 -8.12 9.32
C PHE A 20 3.42 -8.96 9.39
N ILE A 21 4.02 -9.13 10.57
CA ILE A 21 5.20 -9.98 10.75
C ILE A 21 4.78 -11.44 10.52
N GLN A 22 5.56 -12.18 9.73
CA GLN A 22 5.33 -13.61 9.53
C GLN A 22 5.68 -14.35 10.82
N GLN A 23 4.76 -15.16 11.31
CA GLN A 23 4.94 -15.95 12.54
C GLN A 23 4.67 -17.42 12.27
N ARG A 24 4.99 -18.29 13.23
CA ARG A 24 4.52 -19.67 13.20
C ARG A 24 3.11 -19.75 13.78
N ASN A 25 2.25 -20.53 13.16
CA ASN A 25 0.93 -20.82 13.70
C ASN A 25 1.02 -21.87 14.83
N ALA A 26 -0.12 -22.18 15.46
CA ALA A 26 -0.18 -23.16 16.54
C ALA A 26 0.24 -24.59 16.13
N ALA A 27 0.32 -24.86 14.82
CA ALA A 27 0.79 -26.13 14.26
C ALA A 27 2.27 -26.06 13.81
N GLU A 28 3.03 -25.05 14.25
CA GLU A 28 4.43 -24.80 13.89
C GLU A 28 4.69 -24.52 12.40
N LEU A 29 3.64 -24.29 11.61
CA LEU A 29 3.75 -23.94 10.19
C LEU A 29 3.90 -22.43 10.03
N LEU A 30 4.68 -22.00 9.03
CA LEU A 30 4.79 -20.59 8.68
C LEU A 30 3.44 -20.03 8.26
N SER A 31 2.99 -18.97 8.95
CA SER A 31 1.80 -18.22 8.58
C SER A 31 2.01 -17.49 7.26
N LEU A 32 0.94 -16.85 6.76
CA LEU A 32 1.02 -15.92 5.64
C LEU A 32 2.11 -14.86 5.86
N SER A 33 2.91 -14.65 4.84
CA SER A 33 3.94 -13.61 4.82
C SER A 33 3.34 -12.20 4.81
N SER A 34 4.12 -11.22 5.26
CA SER A 34 3.77 -9.80 5.19
C SER A 34 3.41 -9.38 3.77
N LEU A 35 4.18 -9.84 2.78
CA LEU A 35 3.96 -9.53 1.38
C LEU A 35 2.64 -10.11 0.84
N GLN A 36 2.25 -11.32 1.26
CA GLN A 36 0.94 -11.87 0.89
C GLN A 36 -0.21 -11.02 1.44
N LYS A 37 -0.15 -10.65 2.72
CA LYS A 37 -1.16 -9.80 3.39
C LYS A 37 -1.27 -8.42 2.70
N ILE A 38 -0.13 -7.80 2.42
CA ILE A 38 -0.05 -6.48 1.76
C ILE A 38 -0.54 -6.55 0.32
N THR A 39 -0.10 -7.55 -0.44
CA THR A 39 -0.50 -7.73 -1.86
C THR A 39 -2.00 -7.98 -1.97
N THR A 40 -2.57 -8.75 -1.04
CA THR A 40 -4.02 -8.96 -0.95
C THR A 40 -4.76 -7.64 -0.79
N ALA A 41 -4.38 -6.83 0.20
CA ALA A 41 -5.01 -5.54 0.44
C ALA A 41 -4.87 -4.58 -0.76
N LEU A 42 -3.69 -4.52 -1.38
CA LEU A 42 -3.45 -3.69 -2.56
C LEU A 42 -4.29 -4.13 -3.76
N ARG A 43 -4.45 -5.44 -3.99
CA ARG A 43 -5.30 -5.97 -5.07
C ARG A 43 -6.77 -5.66 -4.85
N MET A 44 -7.26 -5.78 -3.61
CA MET A 44 -8.62 -5.38 -3.25
C MET A 44 -8.86 -3.89 -3.52
N PHE A 45 -7.88 -3.03 -3.21
CA PHE A 45 -7.97 -1.60 -3.49
C PHE A 45 -7.91 -1.24 -4.97
N ALA A 46 -6.94 -1.79 -5.70
CA ALA A 46 -6.66 -1.39 -7.07
C ALA A 46 -7.74 -1.86 -8.06
N TYR A 47 -8.30 -3.04 -7.81
CA TYR A 47 -9.20 -3.69 -8.77
C TYR A 47 -10.63 -3.83 -8.25
N GLY A 48 -10.90 -3.47 -6.98
CA GLY A 48 -12.19 -3.74 -6.36
C GLY A 48 -12.49 -5.24 -6.22
N ASN A 49 -11.45 -6.08 -6.20
CA ASN A 49 -11.61 -7.53 -6.17
C ASN A 49 -12.41 -7.96 -4.93
N ALA A 50 -13.40 -8.81 -5.15
CA ALA A 50 -14.05 -9.54 -4.08
C ALA A 50 -13.02 -10.42 -3.34
N ALA A 51 -13.20 -10.54 -2.02
CA ALA A 51 -12.23 -11.17 -1.14
C ALA A 51 -12.10 -12.70 -1.38
N ASP A 52 -13.15 -13.32 -1.90
CA ASP A 52 -13.24 -14.72 -2.31
C ASP A 52 -12.35 -15.04 -3.52
N ASN A 53 -12.25 -14.12 -4.48
CA ASN A 53 -11.43 -14.26 -5.69
C ASN A 53 -9.91 -14.23 -5.41
N LEU A 54 -9.48 -13.98 -4.17
CA LEU A 54 -8.06 -13.87 -3.82
C LEU A 54 -7.43 -15.20 -3.38
N ASP A 55 -8.25 -16.22 -3.11
CA ASP A 55 -7.76 -17.55 -2.75
C ASP A 55 -6.98 -18.18 -3.93
N GLU A 56 -7.45 -17.99 -5.16
CA GLU A 56 -6.79 -18.51 -6.36
C GLU A 56 -5.40 -17.89 -6.60
N TYR A 57 -5.22 -16.61 -6.30
CA TYR A 57 -3.98 -15.87 -6.62
C TYR A 57 -2.98 -15.80 -5.47
N VAL A 58 -3.46 -15.54 -4.25
CA VAL A 58 -2.60 -15.27 -3.08
C VAL A 58 -2.70 -16.39 -2.04
N ARG A 59 -3.63 -17.34 -2.22
CA ARG A 59 -3.92 -18.46 -1.30
C ARG A 59 -4.22 -17.96 0.11
N ILE A 60 -5.20 -17.07 0.18
CA ILE A 60 -5.65 -16.42 1.40
C ILE A 60 -7.16 -16.56 1.51
N GLY A 61 -7.62 -17.07 2.64
CA GLY A 61 -9.06 -17.18 2.90
C GLY A 61 -9.71 -15.81 3.04
N GLU A 62 -10.97 -15.70 2.59
CA GLU A 62 -11.77 -14.47 2.54
C GLU A 62 -11.71 -13.65 3.84
N SER A 63 -11.94 -14.29 4.99
CA SER A 63 -11.91 -13.65 6.30
C SER A 63 -10.55 -13.02 6.62
N THR A 64 -9.47 -13.69 6.23
CA THR A 64 -8.09 -13.22 6.43
C THR A 64 -7.75 -12.10 5.45
N ALA A 65 -8.29 -12.16 4.22
CA ALA A 65 -8.17 -11.09 3.24
C ALA A 65 -8.85 -9.80 3.72
N LEU A 66 -10.08 -9.90 4.23
CA LEU A 66 -10.82 -8.76 4.80
C LEU A 66 -10.13 -8.19 6.05
N ASP A 67 -9.63 -9.04 6.95
CA ASP A 67 -8.88 -8.58 8.13
C ASP A 67 -7.55 -7.91 7.72
N SER A 68 -6.84 -8.48 6.74
CA SER A 68 -5.63 -7.90 6.16
C SER A 68 -5.91 -6.51 5.59
N LEU A 69 -7.01 -6.35 4.84
CA LEU A 69 -7.42 -5.07 4.28
C LEU A 69 -7.71 -4.04 5.38
N LYS A 70 -8.52 -4.40 6.39
CA LYS A 70 -8.87 -3.50 7.51
C LYS A 70 -7.63 -3.03 8.26
N ARG A 71 -6.72 -3.94 8.58
CA ARG A 71 -5.46 -3.62 9.28
C ARG A 71 -4.52 -2.80 8.42
N PHE A 72 -4.46 -3.11 7.13
CA PHE A 72 -3.67 -2.38 6.15
C PHE A 72 -4.10 -0.92 6.09
N VAL A 73 -5.39 -0.63 5.90
CA VAL A 73 -5.90 0.76 5.85
C VAL A 73 -5.53 1.54 7.09
N LYS A 74 -5.80 0.97 8.28
CA LYS A 74 -5.46 1.63 9.55
C LYS A 74 -3.98 1.95 9.66
N ALA A 75 -3.13 1.00 9.30
CA ALA A 75 -1.69 1.15 9.37
C ALA A 75 -1.15 2.14 8.33
N ILE A 76 -1.70 2.17 7.12
CA ILE A 76 -1.36 3.16 6.10
C ILE A 76 -1.72 4.56 6.54
N VAL A 77 -2.96 4.78 6.99
CA VAL A 77 -3.40 6.10 7.44
C VAL A 77 -2.57 6.56 8.64
N ALA A 78 -2.31 5.67 9.61
CA ALA A 78 -1.50 6.03 10.77
C ALA A 78 -0.03 6.33 10.43
N THR A 79 0.56 5.62 9.45
CA THR A 79 2.00 5.77 9.14
C THR A 79 2.27 6.86 8.11
N PHE A 80 1.34 7.07 7.18
CA PHE A 80 1.55 7.92 6.00
C PHE A 80 0.53 9.05 5.90
N GLY A 81 -0.51 9.08 6.75
CA GLY A 81 -1.58 10.08 6.70
C GLY A 81 -1.05 11.50 6.82
N ASP A 82 -0.16 11.76 7.77
CA ASP A 82 0.40 13.10 7.99
C ASP A 82 1.24 13.59 6.80
N GLU A 83 1.86 12.67 6.05
CA GLU A 83 2.67 13.01 4.88
C GLU A 83 1.81 13.23 3.63
N TYR A 84 0.83 12.34 3.38
CA TYR A 84 0.12 12.26 2.09
C TYR A 84 -1.35 12.68 2.10
N LEU A 85 -2.01 12.76 3.27
CA LEU A 85 -3.42 13.21 3.38
C LEU A 85 -3.55 14.69 3.73
N ARG A 86 -2.42 15.38 3.98
CA ARG A 86 -2.39 16.83 4.15
C ARG A 86 -2.44 17.57 2.81
N SER A 87 -2.80 18.85 2.84
CA SER A 87 -2.63 19.73 1.69
C SER A 87 -1.15 19.83 1.29
N PRO A 88 -0.83 19.88 -0.03
CA PRO A 88 0.53 20.11 -0.50
C PRO A 88 1.11 21.41 0.06
N ASN A 89 2.35 21.35 0.53
CA ASN A 89 3.10 22.54 0.94
C ASN A 89 3.95 23.08 -0.21
N THR A 90 4.62 24.21 0.00
CA THR A 90 5.45 24.84 -1.04
C THR A 90 6.52 23.88 -1.59
N LYS A 91 7.13 23.02 -0.77
CA LYS A 91 8.12 22.04 -1.24
C LYS A 91 7.49 20.98 -2.15
N ASP A 92 6.31 20.50 -1.79
CA ASP A 92 5.58 19.53 -2.62
C ASP A 92 5.20 20.15 -3.96
N ILE A 93 4.69 21.39 -3.94
CA ILE A 93 4.31 22.14 -5.14
C ILE A 93 5.52 22.34 -6.05
N THR A 94 6.63 22.84 -5.52
CA THR A 94 7.87 23.03 -6.30
C THR A 94 8.37 21.71 -6.89
N ARG A 95 8.34 20.62 -6.11
CA ARG A 95 8.74 19.29 -6.59
C ARG A 95 7.82 18.80 -7.71
N LEU A 96 6.51 18.93 -7.56
CA LEU A 96 5.53 18.50 -8.55
C LEU A 96 5.63 19.31 -9.85
N LEU A 97 5.84 20.63 -9.75
CA LEU A 97 6.05 21.49 -10.92
C LEU A 97 7.33 21.11 -11.67
N ALA A 98 8.44 20.88 -10.96
CA ALA A 98 9.69 20.46 -11.59
C ALA A 98 9.55 19.12 -12.34
N ILE A 99 8.77 18.17 -11.79
CA ILE A 99 8.45 16.90 -12.47
C ILE A 99 7.60 17.16 -13.72
N GLY A 100 6.59 18.03 -13.63
CA GLY A 100 5.76 18.42 -14.77
C GLY A 100 6.57 19.08 -15.88
N ASP A 101 7.47 19.99 -15.54
CA ASP A 101 8.34 20.69 -16.50
C ASP A 101 9.28 19.71 -17.23
N GLN A 102 9.89 18.77 -16.50
CA GLN A 102 10.72 17.70 -17.09
C GLN A 102 9.95 16.84 -18.10
N ARG A 103 8.64 16.72 -17.92
CA ARG A 103 7.74 15.96 -18.81
C ARG A 103 7.03 16.81 -19.86
N HIS A 104 7.40 18.10 -19.97
CA HIS A 104 6.79 19.06 -20.89
C HIS A 104 5.29 19.35 -20.61
N PHE A 105 4.87 19.20 -19.35
CA PHE A 105 3.56 19.59 -18.83
C PHE A 105 3.69 20.70 -17.77
N PRO A 106 4.28 21.86 -18.10
CA PRO A 106 4.41 22.96 -17.16
C PRO A 106 3.02 23.42 -16.72
N ARG A 107 2.81 23.52 -15.40
CA ARG A 107 1.56 23.99 -14.72
C ARG A 107 0.46 22.96 -14.49
N MET A 108 0.63 21.68 -14.81
CA MET A 108 -0.39 20.65 -14.56
C MET A 108 -0.32 20.09 -13.13
N LEU A 109 -0.52 20.96 -12.13
CA LEU A 109 -0.48 20.56 -10.73
C LEU A 109 -1.72 19.70 -10.39
N GLY A 110 -1.47 18.48 -9.93
CA GLY A 110 -2.55 17.57 -9.50
C GLY A 110 -3.19 16.72 -10.60
N SER A 111 -2.75 16.86 -11.86
CA SER A 111 -3.16 15.91 -12.91
C SER A 111 -2.39 14.60 -12.76
N ILE A 112 -3.06 13.53 -12.33
CA ILE A 112 -2.45 12.20 -12.19
C ILE A 112 -2.05 11.64 -13.56
N ASP A 113 -2.87 11.88 -14.59
CA ASP A 113 -2.63 11.40 -15.95
C ASP A 113 -1.37 12.00 -16.57
N CYS A 114 -0.96 13.18 -16.13
CA CYS A 114 0.27 13.85 -16.58
C CYS A 114 1.51 13.45 -15.75
N MET A 115 1.33 12.59 -14.74
CA MET A 115 2.36 12.11 -13.82
C MET A 115 2.75 10.64 -14.06
N HIS A 116 2.18 9.98 -15.07
CA HIS A 116 2.68 8.71 -15.65
C HIS A 116 3.48 8.97 -16.91
#